data_AF-B2I823-F1
#
_entry.id   AF-B2I823-F1
#
_cell.length_a   1.000
_cell.length_b   1.000
_cell.length_c   1.000
_cell.angle_alpha   90.00
_cell.angle_beta   90.00
_cell.angle_gamma   90.00
#
_symmetry.space_group_name_H-M   'P 1'
#
loop_
_entity.id
_entity.type
_entity.pdbx_description
1 polymer ?
#
loop_
_entity_poly.entity_id
_entity_poly.type
_entity_poly.pdbx_seq_one_letter_code
_entity_poly.pdbx_strand_id
1 'polypeptide(L)'
;MTSVAFDTLKFANRLKTAGVPAAHAEAEAEALAEVLEINLKGLAESESKNGKALARLEADMKEGFAQVNTRFAEIKGEMLLLKWMLGVLVAGVAALIIKAFF
;
A
#
# COMPACT_ATOMS: atom_id res chain seq x y z
N MET A 1 8.09 -17.20 4.44
CA MET A 1 8.29 -18.33 3.50
C MET A 1 9.51 -19.10 3.93
N THR A 2 9.45 -20.43 3.98
CA THR A 2 10.61 -21.29 4.22
C THR A 2 11.49 -21.23 2.97
N SER A 3 12.59 -20.49 3.05
CA SER A 3 13.60 -20.47 1.99
C SER A 3 14.29 -21.83 1.93
N VAL A 4 14.13 -22.56 0.83
CA VAL A 4 14.91 -23.77 0.56
C VAL A 4 16.27 -23.31 0.04
N ALA A 5 17.34 -23.58 0.78
CA ALA A 5 18.70 -23.26 0.35
C ALA A 5 19.09 -24.10 -0.87
N PHE A 6 19.83 -23.50 -1.81
CA PHE A 6 20.41 -24.23 -2.93
C PHE A 6 21.52 -25.15 -2.43
N ASP A 7 21.39 -26.45 -2.69
CA ASP A 7 22.38 -27.46 -2.30
C ASP A 7 23.37 -27.68 -3.44
N THR A 8 24.43 -26.87 -3.43
CA THR A 8 25.51 -26.87 -4.43
C THR A 8 26.14 -28.25 -4.59
N LEU A 9 26.36 -28.98 -3.49
CA LEU A 9 27.03 -30.28 -3.52
C LEU A 9 26.12 -31.36 -4.13
N LYS A 10 24.84 -31.36 -3.78
CA LYS A 10 23.85 -32.26 -4.41
C LYS A 10 23.67 -31.95 -5.90
N PHE A 11 23.72 -30.68 -6.30
CA PHE A 11 23.66 -30.29 -7.71
C PHE A 11 24.89 -30.75 -8.49
N ALA A 12 26.11 -30.49 -7.99
CA ALA A 12 27.34 -30.97 -8.59
C ALA A 12 27.36 -32.50 -8.73
N ASN A 13 26.91 -33.24 -7.71
CA ASN A 13 26.84 -34.70 -7.75
C ASN A 13 25.84 -35.22 -8.80
N ARG A 14 24.75 -34.49 -9.05
CA ARG A 14 23.81 -34.81 -10.14
C ARG A 14 24.46 -34.63 -11.51
N LEU A 15 25.23 -33.55 -11.70
CA LEU A 15 25.97 -33.32 -12.95
C LEU A 15 27.03 -34.40 -13.19
N LYS A 16 27.78 -34.79 -12.15
CA LYS A 16 28.75 -35.91 -12.21
C LYS A 16 28.09 -37.22 -12.63
N THR A 17 26.94 -37.54 -12.04
CA THR A 17 26.15 -38.74 -12.40
C THR A 17 25.66 -38.69 -13.86
N ALA A 18 25.42 -37.48 -14.39
CA ALA A 18 25.04 -37.27 -15.79
C ALA A 18 26.22 -37.30 -16.77
N GLY A 19 27.45 -37.56 -16.29
CA GLY A 19 28.65 -37.65 -17.12
C GLY A 19 29.42 -36.33 -17.28
N VAL A 20 29.04 -35.26 -16.58
CA VAL A 20 29.81 -34.02 -16.56
C VAL A 20 31.11 -34.23 -15.77
N PRO A 21 32.29 -33.85 -16.31
CA PRO A 21 33.55 -33.97 -15.58
C PRO A 21 33.50 -33.24 -14.24
N ALA A 22 34.12 -33.81 -13.20
CA ALA A 22 33.99 -33.31 -11.83
C ALA A 22 34.33 -31.82 -11.68
N ALA A 23 35.39 -31.34 -12.33
CA ALA A 23 35.79 -29.94 -12.31
C ALA A 23 34.73 -29.00 -12.93
N HIS A 24 34.05 -29.45 -14.00
CA HIS A 24 32.98 -28.66 -14.63
C HIS A 24 31.71 -28.70 -13.78
N ALA A 25 31.36 -29.87 -13.23
CA ALA A 25 30.18 -30.02 -12.38
C ALA A 25 30.26 -29.16 -11.11
N GLU A 26 31.44 -29.05 -10.51
CA GLU A 26 31.67 -28.19 -9.34
C GLU A 26 31.63 -26.71 -9.71
N ALA A 27 32.33 -26.31 -10.79
CA ALA A 27 32.33 -24.93 -11.25
C ALA A 27 30.94 -24.42 -11.67
N GLU A 28 30.16 -25.25 -12.37
CA GLU A 28 28.77 -24.91 -12.74
C GLU A 28 27.88 -24.77 -11.50
N ALA A 29 28.01 -25.68 -10.53
CA ALA A 29 27.22 -25.62 -9.31
C ALA A 29 27.53 -24.36 -8.50
N GLU A 30 28.81 -24.01 -8.38
CA GLU A 30 29.28 -22.82 -7.66
C GLU A 30 28.79 -21.54 -8.35
N ALA A 31 28.99 -21.41 -9.66
CA ALA A 31 28.53 -20.25 -10.42
C ALA A 31 27.00 -20.07 -10.32
N LEU A 32 26.23 -21.17 -10.36
CA LEU A 32 24.78 -21.11 -10.21
C LEU A 32 24.36 -20.70 -8.79
N ALA A 33 25.07 -21.20 -7.77
CA ALA A 33 24.81 -20.86 -6.38
C ALA A 33 25.03 -19.37 -6.11
N GLU A 34 26.11 -18.79 -6.63
CA GLU A 34 26.41 -17.36 -6.49
C GLU A 34 25.30 -16.48 -7.10
N VAL A 35 24.90 -16.78 -8.33
CA VAL A 35 23.84 -16.01 -9.02
C VAL A 35 22.50 -16.15 -8.29
N LEU A 36 22.17 -17.35 -7.81
CA LEU A 36 20.94 -17.57 -7.03
C LEU A 36 20.97 -16.81 -5.71
N GLU A 37 22.08 -16.81 -4.98
CA GLU A 37 22.21 -16.10 -3.71
C GLU A 37 22.02 -14.58 -3.90
N ILE A 38 22.67 -13.99 -4.91
CA ILE A 38 22.52 -12.56 -5.23
C ILE A 38 21.06 -12.22 -5.55
N ASN A 39 20.41 -13.01 -6.40
CA ASN A 39 19.04 -12.76 -6.82
C ASN A 39 18.03 -12.97 -5.67
N LEU A 40 18.19 -14.03 -4.87
CA LEU A 40 17.31 -14.31 -3.73
C LEU A 40 17.41 -13.22 -2.66
N LYS A 41 18.62 -12.72 -2.39
CA LYS A 41 18.82 -11.58 -1.48
C LYS A 41 18.12 -10.33 -2.01
N GLY A 42 18.30 -10.02 -3.30
CA GLY A 42 17.62 -8.89 -3.94
C GLY A 42 16.09 -9.01 -3.89
N LEU A 43 15.55 -10.22 -4.08
CA LEU A 43 14.12 -10.49 -3.99
C LEU A 43 13.60 -10.31 -2.56
N ALA A 44 14.29 -10.85 -1.55
CA ALA A 44 13.91 -10.70 -0.15
C ALA A 44 13.93 -9.22 0.30
N GLU A 45 14.92 -8.45 -0.15
CA GLU A 45 14.97 -7.00 0.08
C GLU A 45 13.80 -6.28 -0.61
N SER A 46 13.46 -6.67 -1.84
CA SER A 46 12.31 -6.13 -2.57
C SER A 46 10.99 -6.46 -1.88
N GLU A 47 10.77 -7.70 -1.45
CA GLU A 47 9.58 -8.10 -0.70
C GLU A 47 9.46 -7.30 0.61
N SER A 48 10.56 -7.11 1.33
CA SER A 48 10.58 -6.29 2.54
C SER A 48 10.21 -4.83 2.27
N LYS A 49 10.78 -4.23 1.21
CA LYS A 49 10.45 -2.85 0.79
C LYS A 49 8.98 -2.73 0.40
N ASN A 50 8.46 -3.69 -0.36
CA ASN A 50 7.07 -3.72 -0.78
C ASN A 50 6.11 -3.88 0.41
N GLY A 51 6.44 -4.76 1.37
CA GLY A 51 5.66 -4.92 2.60
C GLY A 51 5.60 -3.63 3.42
N LYS A 52 6.73 -2.91 3.54
CA LYS A 52 6.77 -1.59 4.20
C LYS A 52 5.97 -0.53 3.44
N ALA A 53 6.06 -0.51 2.11
CA ALA A 53 5.30 0.42 1.27
C ALA A 53 3.79 0.18 1.39
N LEU A 54 3.35 -1.08 1.40
CA LEU A 54 1.95 -1.45 1.61
C LEU A 54 1.45 -1.03 3.00
N ALA A 55 2.25 -1.26 4.04
CA ALA A 55 1.88 -0.83 5.40
C ALA A 55 1.75 0.69 5.52
N ARG A 56 2.63 1.46 4.85
CA ARG A 56 2.53 2.92 4.77
C ARG A 56 1.29 3.36 4.01
N LEU A 57 1.03 2.76 2.85
CA LEU A 57 -0.18 3.06 2.07
C LEU A 57 -1.46 2.80 2.87
N GLU A 58 -1.52 1.70 3.61
CA GLU A 58 -2.67 1.39 4.47
C GLU A 58 -2.86 2.45 5.57
N ALA A 59 -1.77 2.91 6.19
CA ALA A 59 -1.81 3.98 7.19
C ALA A 59 -2.28 5.30 6.59
N ASP A 60 -1.71 5.71 5.46
CA ASP A 60 -2.06 6.95 4.75
C ASP A 60 -3.53 6.93 4.30
N MET A 61 -4.03 5.77 3.83
CA MET A 61 -5.45 5.62 3.48
C MET A 61 -6.35 5.76 4.69
N LYS A 62 -6.03 5.11 5.83
CA LYS A 62 -6.82 5.24 7.07
C LYS A 62 -6.85 6.69 7.55
N GLU A 63 -5.72 7.38 7.51
CA GLU A 63 -5.64 8.79 7.87
C GLU A 63 -6.45 9.66 6.91
N GLY A 64 -6.32 9.44 5.60
CA GLY A 64 -7.08 10.15 4.58
C GLY A 64 -8.59 10.01 4.76
N PHE A 65 -9.08 8.79 5.03
CA PHE A 65 -10.51 8.57 5.33
C PHE A 65 -10.96 9.26 6.61
N ALA A 66 -10.14 9.26 7.66
CA ALA A 66 -10.45 9.97 8.89
C ALA A 66 -10.56 11.49 8.65
N GLN A 67 -9.61 12.08 7.91
CA GLN A 67 -9.65 13.50 7.54
C GLN A 67 -10.88 13.85 6.69
N VAL A 68 -11.23 12.99 5.73
CA VAL A 68 -12.43 13.16 4.89
C VAL A 68 -13.70 13.15 5.76
N ASN A 69 -13.82 12.21 6.70
CA ASN A 69 -14.96 12.15 7.61
C ASN A 69 -15.10 13.42 8.46
N THR A 70 -13.98 13.95 8.98
CA THR A 70 -13.94 15.20 9.74
C THR A 70 -14.44 16.37 8.89
N ARG A 71 -13.89 16.54 7.68
CA ARG A 71 -14.33 17.61 6.75
C ARG A 71 -15.80 17.50 6.39
N PHE A 72 -16.32 16.28 6.19
CA PHE A 72 -17.75 16.10 5.95
C PHE A 72 -18.61 16.52 7.15
N ALA A 73 -18.16 16.25 8.38
CA ALA A 73 -18.86 16.69 9.58
C ALA A 73 -18.87 18.23 9.69
N GLU A 74 -17.72 18.88 9.43
CA GLU A 74 -17.60 20.34 9.39
C GLU A 74 -18.52 20.95 8.33
N ILE A 75 -18.47 20.47 7.08
CA ILE A 75 -19.33 20.95 5.99
C ILE A 75 -20.81 20.79 6.34
N LYS A 76 -21.20 19.67 6.97
CA LYS A 76 -22.59 19.48 7.41
C LYS A 76 -22.99 20.51 8.47
N GLY A 77 -22.11 20.82 9.41
CA GLY A 77 -22.33 21.84 10.44
C GLY A 77 -22.50 23.23 9.83
N GLU A 78 -21.59 23.64 8.96
CA GLU A 78 -21.67 24.92 8.23
C GLU A 78 -22.94 24.99 7.38
N MET A 79 -23.29 23.91 6.68
CA MET A 79 -24.50 23.85 5.86
C MET A 79 -25.78 23.97 6.70
N LEU A 80 -25.83 23.36 7.89
CA LEU A 80 -26.94 23.52 8.81
C LEU A 80 -27.07 24.96 9.29
N LEU A 81 -25.95 25.60 9.65
CA LEU A 81 -25.93 27.01 10.05
C LEU A 81 -26.43 27.92 8.93
N LEU A 82 -25.93 27.72 7.70
CA LEU A 82 -26.38 28.46 6.52
C LEU A 82 -27.89 28.28 6.27
N LYS A 83 -28.41 27.06 6.40
CA LYS A 83 -29.85 26.78 6.29
C LYS A 83 -30.67 27.55 7.32
N TRP A 84 -30.21 27.63 8.57
CA TRP A 84 -30.88 28.41 9.61
C TRP A 84 -30.87 29.91 9.32
N MET A 85 -29.73 30.45 8.91
CA MET A 85 -29.63 31.87 8.54
C MET A 85 -30.54 32.23 7.36
N LEU A 86 -30.60 31.37 6.34
CA LEU A 86 -31.54 31.54 5.22
C LEU A 86 -32.99 31.50 5.69
N GLY A 87 -33.34 30.59 6.61
CA GLY A 87 -34.68 30.53 7.20
C GLY A 87 -35.07 31.82 7.92
N VAL A 88 -34.16 32.39 8.71
CA VAL A 88 -34.36 33.68 9.39
C VAL A 88 -34.50 34.82 8.39
N LEU A 89 -33.67 34.85 7.34
CA LEU A 89 -33.74 35.86 6.29
C LEU A 89 -35.09 35.81 5.55
N VAL A 90 -35.53 34.62 5.13
CA VAL A 90 -36.82 34.43 4.46
C VAL A 90 -37.98 34.85 5.36
N ALA A 91 -37.96 34.46 6.64
CA ALA A 91 -38.99 34.87 7.60
C ALA A 91 -39.01 36.40 7.81
N GLY A 92 -37.84 37.02 7.89
CA GLY A 92 -37.70 38.48 8.00
C GLY A 92 -38.29 39.22 6.79
N VAL A 93 -37.96 38.76 5.58
CA VAL A 93 -38.53 39.32 4.34
C VAL A 93 -40.05 39.12 4.30
N ALA A 94 -40.56 37.93 4.65
CA ALA A 94 -41.99 37.67 4.70
C ALA A 94 -42.72 38.59 5.69
N ALA A 95 -42.16 38.84 6.88
CA ALA A 95 -42.73 39.73 7.87
C ALA A 95 -42.83 41.19 7.37
N LEU A 96 -41.82 41.66 6.64
CA LEU A 96 -41.85 42.99 6.01
C LEU A 96 -42.95 43.10 4.95
N ILE A 97 -43.15 42.06 4.14
CA ILE A 97 -44.22 42.01 3.16
C ILE A 97 -45.57 42.06 3.87
N ILE A 98 -45.80 41.23 4.90
CA ILE A 98 -47.06 41.24 5.65
C ILE A 98 -47.35 42.64 6.20
N LYS A 99 -46.38 43.26 6.87
CA LYS A 99 -46.52 44.60 7.47
C LYS A 99 -46.77 45.71 6.43
N ALA A 100 -46.29 45.56 5.20
CA ALA A 100 -46.43 46.57 4.17
C ALA A 100 -47.80 46.53 3.46
N PHE A 101 -48.45 45.36 3.42
CA PHE A 101 -49.65 45.13 2.61
C PHE A 101 -50.91 44.76 3.41
N PHE A 102 -50.81 44.43 4.69
CA PHE A 102 -51.93 44.11 5.59
C PHE A 102 -51.83 44.92 6.88
#